data_AF-A0A3D4AXE6-F1
#
_entry.id   AF-A0A3D4AXE6-F1
#
_cell.length_a   1.000
_cell.length_b   1.000
_cell.length_c   1.000
_cell.angle_alpha   90.00
_cell.angle_beta   90.00
_cell.angle_gamma   90.00
#
_symmetry.space_group_name_H-M   'P 1'
#
loop_
_entity.id
_entity.type
_entity.pdbx_description
1 polymer ?
#
loop_
_entity_poly.entity_id
_entity_poly.type
_entity_poly.pdbx_seq_one_letter_code
_entity_poly.pdbx_strand_id
1 'polypeptide(L)'
;MIWMILVVTVIFGGQPGAKNAKGNELYQQKKYDEALMAYQEAQADEPDNPSLHYNIGNTLYQREKYPEAIQAYKKALNSEKPLNNQAYYNLGNSLYRLGQLKESIEAYKRGLRIQSDDTDMKYNLEFVQRQLQD
;
A
#
# COMPACT_ATOMS: atom_id res chain seq x y z
N MET A 1 48.61 5.84 -15.51
CA MET A 1 47.52 4.97 -16.01
C MET A 1 46.20 5.59 -15.62
N ILE A 2 45.34 5.91 -16.60
CA ILE A 2 43.98 6.43 -16.36
C ILE A 2 43.05 5.26 -16.65
N TRP A 3 42.24 4.84 -15.67
CA TRP A 3 41.28 3.76 -15.88
C TRP A 3 40.02 4.30 -16.55
N MET A 4 39.73 3.77 -17.74
CA MET A 4 38.62 4.21 -18.57
C MET A 4 37.40 3.31 -18.38
N ILE A 5 36.28 3.96 -18.08
CA ILE A 5 34.87 3.57 -18.28
C ILE A 5 34.64 2.16 -18.87
N LEU A 6 33.85 1.36 -18.15
CA LEU A 6 32.89 0.44 -18.77
C LEU A 6 31.52 0.53 -18.07
N VAL A 7 30.86 1.67 -18.27
CA VAL A 7 29.43 1.84 -17.95
C VAL A 7 28.64 1.10 -19.02
N VAL A 8 27.94 0.02 -18.62
CA VAL A 8 27.05 -0.73 -19.51
C VAL A 8 25.61 -0.25 -19.33
N THR A 9 25.25 0.74 -20.14
CA THR A 9 23.86 1.12 -20.50
C THR A 9 23.74 0.92 -22.02
N VAL A 10 22.61 0.66 -22.69
CA VAL A 10 21.16 0.45 -22.44
C VAL A 10 20.66 -0.51 -23.56
N ILE A 11 19.47 -1.14 -23.64
CA ILE A 11 18.12 -1.03 -23.02
C ILE A 11 17.68 -2.50 -22.69
N PHE A 12 16.93 -2.85 -21.64
CA PHE A 12 15.45 -2.95 -21.61
C PHE A 12 14.88 -2.90 -20.17
N GLY A 13 15.54 -2.18 -19.26
CA GLY A 13 14.89 -1.74 -18.03
C GLY A 13 13.76 -0.77 -18.38
N GLY A 14 12.51 -1.23 -18.29
CA GLY A 14 11.34 -0.33 -18.37
C GLY A 14 11.45 0.72 -17.26
N GLN A 15 11.07 1.97 -17.55
CA GLN A 15 11.21 3.06 -16.57
C GLN A 15 10.54 2.67 -15.24
N PRO A 16 11.11 3.00 -14.06
CA PRO A 16 10.58 2.56 -12.78
C PRO A 16 9.08 2.91 -12.59
N GLY A 17 8.70 4.16 -12.91
CA GLY A 17 7.31 4.60 -12.93
C GLY A 17 6.42 3.90 -13.98
N ALA A 18 6.99 3.36 -15.08
CA ALA A 18 6.23 2.62 -16.09
C ALA A 18 5.87 1.20 -15.63
N LYS A 19 6.73 0.53 -14.83
CA LYS A 19 6.36 -0.75 -14.20
C LYS A 19 5.23 -0.56 -13.17
N ASN A 20 5.30 0.50 -12.36
CA ASN A 20 4.24 0.90 -11.46
C ASN A 20 2.94 1.22 -12.23
N ALA A 21 3.02 1.97 -13.35
CA ALA A 21 1.88 2.25 -14.23
C ALA A 21 1.24 0.97 -14.83
N LYS A 22 2.04 -0.01 -15.29
CA LYS A 22 1.58 -1.34 -15.74
C LYS A 22 0.80 -2.06 -14.61
N GLY A 23 1.32 -2.03 -13.38
CA GLY A 23 0.62 -2.57 -12.21
C GLY A 23 -0.71 -1.87 -11.93
N ASN A 24 -0.74 -0.53 -12.03
CA ASN A 24 -1.95 0.26 -11.86
C ASN A 24 -3.00 -0.07 -12.93
N GLU A 25 -2.62 -0.20 -14.20
CA GLU A 25 -3.51 -0.57 -15.30
C GLU A 25 -4.12 -1.97 -15.08
N LEU A 26 -3.30 -2.96 -14.71
CA LEU A 26 -3.74 -4.32 -14.39
C LEU A 26 -4.69 -4.34 -13.17
N TYR A 27 -4.42 -3.52 -12.15
CA TYR A 27 -5.32 -3.36 -10.99
C TYR A 27 -6.70 -2.78 -11.41
N GLN A 28 -6.75 -1.78 -12.29
CA GLN A 28 -8.03 -1.27 -12.82
C GLN A 28 -8.77 -2.32 -13.67
N GLN A 29 -8.04 -3.17 -14.39
CA GLN A 29 -8.59 -4.34 -15.09
C GLN A 29 -8.99 -5.50 -14.14
N LYS A 30 -8.84 -5.34 -12.82
CA LYS A 30 -9.05 -6.36 -11.76
C LYS A 30 -8.17 -7.61 -11.89
N LYS A 31 -7.09 -7.52 -12.67
CA LYS A 31 -6.07 -8.56 -12.88
C LYS A 31 -5.05 -8.54 -11.74
N TYR A 32 -5.53 -8.78 -10.52
CA TYR A 32 -4.77 -8.49 -9.31
C TYR A 32 -3.49 -9.34 -9.16
N ASP A 33 -3.47 -10.58 -9.65
CA ASP A 33 -2.26 -11.41 -9.58
C ASP A 33 -1.19 -10.93 -10.58
N GLU A 34 -1.57 -10.58 -11.81
CA GLU A 34 -0.65 -9.95 -12.79
C GLU A 34 -0.20 -8.56 -12.33
N ALA A 35 -1.09 -7.77 -11.69
CA ALA A 35 -0.75 -6.49 -11.10
C ALA A 35 0.30 -6.66 -10.00
N LEU A 36 0.15 -7.65 -9.11
CA LEU A 36 1.11 -7.95 -8.06
C LEU A 36 2.49 -8.33 -8.64
N MET A 37 2.54 -9.09 -9.73
CA MET A 37 3.80 -9.36 -10.44
C MET A 37 4.44 -8.08 -11.00
N ALA A 38 3.65 -7.21 -11.65
CA ALA A 38 4.15 -5.93 -12.18
C ALA A 38 4.64 -4.98 -11.07
N TYR A 39 3.98 -4.97 -9.90
CA TYR A 39 4.48 -4.22 -8.75
C TYR A 39 5.73 -4.84 -8.12
N GLN A 40 5.88 -6.17 -8.11
CA GLN A 40 7.11 -6.85 -7.69
C GLN A 40 8.29 -6.52 -8.64
N GLU A 41 8.05 -6.50 -9.96
CA GLU A 41 9.02 -6.00 -10.95
C GLU A 41 9.43 -4.55 -10.66
N ALA A 42 8.51 -3.70 -10.21
CA ALA A 42 8.78 -2.30 -9.86
C ALA A 42 9.51 -2.15 -8.52
N GLN A 43 9.21 -3.00 -7.54
CA GLN A 43 9.80 -2.94 -6.19
C GLN A 43 11.30 -3.30 -6.19
N ALA A 44 11.79 -3.95 -7.25
CA ALA A 44 13.21 -4.17 -7.47
C ALA A 44 13.96 -2.88 -7.87
N ASP A 45 13.27 -1.92 -8.50
CA ASP A 45 13.84 -0.63 -8.91
C ASP A 45 13.58 0.47 -7.85
N GLU A 46 12.42 0.44 -7.20
CA GLU A 46 11.95 1.45 -6.24
C GLU A 46 11.59 0.83 -4.87
N PRO A 47 12.55 0.22 -4.13
CA PRO A 47 12.27 -0.55 -2.93
C PRO A 47 11.59 0.23 -1.80
N ASP A 48 11.77 1.56 -1.76
CA ASP A 48 11.26 2.46 -0.71
C ASP A 48 10.09 3.35 -1.18
N ASN A 49 9.53 3.15 -2.39
CA ASN A 49 8.42 3.96 -2.90
C ASN A 49 7.12 3.73 -2.09
N PRO A 50 6.58 4.74 -1.37
CA PRO A 50 5.40 4.56 -0.51
C PRO A 50 4.14 4.22 -1.29
N SER A 51 3.94 4.90 -2.44
CA SER A 51 2.79 4.69 -3.33
C SER A 51 2.79 3.27 -3.90
N LEU A 52 3.97 2.72 -4.21
CA LEU A 52 4.11 1.34 -4.67
C LEU A 52 3.70 0.34 -3.58
N HIS A 53 4.16 0.50 -2.34
CA HIS A 53 3.74 -0.36 -1.22
C HIS A 53 2.26 -0.24 -0.89
N TYR A 54 1.66 0.96 -1.05
CA TYR A 54 0.21 1.14 -0.92
C TYR A 54 -0.57 0.42 -2.03
N ASN A 55 -0.11 0.49 -3.27
CA ASN A 55 -0.73 -0.21 -4.40
C ASN A 55 -0.60 -1.74 -4.28
N ILE A 56 0.53 -2.24 -3.79
CA ILE A 56 0.72 -3.65 -3.40
C ILE A 56 -0.29 -4.01 -2.30
N GLY A 57 -0.43 -3.19 -1.26
CA GLY A 57 -1.40 -3.39 -0.18
C GLY A 57 -2.85 -3.48 -0.68
N ASN A 58 -3.26 -2.55 -1.56
CA ASN A 58 -4.59 -2.55 -2.17
C ASN A 58 -4.82 -3.85 -2.97
N THR A 59 -3.83 -4.27 -3.74
CA THR A 59 -3.89 -5.50 -4.56
C THR A 59 -4.01 -6.77 -3.71
N LEU A 60 -3.26 -6.83 -2.59
CA LEU A 60 -3.34 -7.92 -1.63
C LEU A 60 -4.68 -7.94 -0.89
N TYR A 61 -5.24 -6.77 -0.54
CA TYR A 61 -6.57 -6.65 0.06
C TYR A 61 -7.68 -7.18 -0.87
N GLN A 62 -7.62 -6.87 -2.18
CA GLN A 62 -8.55 -7.41 -3.19
C GLN A 62 -8.39 -8.93 -3.42
N ARG A 63 -7.26 -9.52 -2.99
CA ARG A 63 -7.02 -10.98 -2.98
C ARG A 63 -7.22 -11.61 -1.61
N GLU A 64 -7.83 -10.87 -0.68
CA GLU A 64 -8.12 -11.25 0.71
C GLU A 64 -6.87 -11.65 1.55
N LYS A 65 -5.68 -11.27 1.08
CA LYS A 65 -4.38 -11.47 1.73
C LYS A 65 -4.10 -10.37 2.75
N TYR A 66 -4.97 -10.27 3.75
CA TYR A 66 -4.92 -9.21 4.75
C TYR A 66 -3.61 -9.14 5.56
N PRO A 67 -2.99 -10.27 5.99
CA PRO A 67 -1.71 -10.21 6.70
C PRO A 67 -0.61 -9.56 5.87
N GLU A 68 -0.50 -9.90 4.59
CA GLU A 68 0.48 -9.31 3.67
C GLU A 68 0.13 -7.86 3.31
N ALA A 69 -1.16 -7.55 3.11
CA ALA A 69 -1.65 -6.19 2.89
C ALA A 69 -1.28 -5.26 4.06
N ILE A 70 -1.44 -5.72 5.31
CA ILE A 70 -1.03 -5.00 6.52
C ILE A 70 0.47 -4.68 6.51
N GLN A 71 1.33 -5.60 6.07
CA GLN A 71 2.77 -5.33 5.96
C GLN A 71 3.08 -4.31 4.86
N ALA A 72 2.39 -4.38 3.72
CA ALA A 72 2.54 -3.43 2.61
C ALA A 72 2.09 -2.02 3.03
N TYR A 73 0.91 -1.86 3.66
CA TYR A 73 0.49 -0.56 4.19
C TYR A 73 1.44 -0.03 5.26
N LYS A 74 1.97 -0.89 6.15
CA LYS A 74 2.99 -0.47 7.13
C LYS A 74 4.27 0.03 6.47
N LYS A 75 4.74 -0.59 5.39
CA LYS A 75 5.88 -0.06 4.60
C LYS A 75 5.57 1.31 4.00
N ALA A 76 4.38 1.47 3.40
CA ALA A 76 3.94 2.75 2.84
C ALA A 76 3.84 3.87 3.90
N LEU A 77 3.46 3.52 5.13
CA LEU A 77 3.32 4.44 6.26
C LEU A 77 4.63 4.76 7.00
N ASN A 78 5.70 3.99 6.76
CA ASN A 78 7.01 4.18 7.42
C ASN A 78 7.93 5.20 6.71
N SER A 79 7.49 5.82 5.61
CA SER A 79 8.29 6.76 4.83
C SER A 79 8.21 8.20 5.35
N GLU A 80 9.26 8.98 5.13
CA GLU A 80 9.34 10.42 5.46
C GLU A 80 8.25 11.26 4.78
N LYS A 81 7.64 10.74 3.71
CA LYS A 81 6.47 11.31 3.06
C LYS A 81 5.28 10.39 3.31
N PRO A 82 4.49 10.62 4.38
CA PRO A 82 3.23 9.95 4.56
C PRO A 82 2.36 10.14 3.32
N LEU A 83 1.75 9.05 2.86
CA LEU A 83 0.59 9.14 1.99
C LEU A 83 -0.56 9.85 2.74
N ASN A 84 -1.61 10.19 2.00
CA ASN A 84 -2.87 10.62 2.59
C ASN A 84 -3.44 9.55 3.57
N ASN A 85 -4.48 9.93 4.30
CA ASN A 85 -5.11 9.10 5.33
C ASN A 85 -5.57 7.69 4.84
N GLN A 86 -5.69 7.49 3.52
CA GLN A 86 -6.11 6.24 2.88
C GLN A 86 -5.21 5.03 3.18
N ALA A 87 -3.90 5.25 3.38
CA ALA A 87 -3.01 4.15 3.80
C ALA A 87 -3.33 3.68 5.23
N TYR A 88 -3.79 4.57 6.11
CA TYR A 88 -4.32 4.22 7.43
C TYR A 88 -5.74 3.64 7.36
N TYR A 89 -6.58 4.13 6.45
CA TYR A 89 -7.92 3.58 6.17
C TYR A 89 -7.83 2.10 5.81
N ASN A 90 -7.05 1.75 4.79
CA ASN A 90 -6.97 0.39 4.29
C ASN A 90 -6.17 -0.55 5.22
N LEU A 91 -5.24 -0.01 6.02
CA LEU A 91 -4.66 -0.72 7.16
C LEU A 91 -5.76 -1.08 8.19
N GLY A 92 -6.60 -0.12 8.56
CA GLY A 92 -7.73 -0.33 9.47
C GLY A 92 -8.74 -1.36 8.94
N ASN A 93 -9.10 -1.27 7.65
CA ASN A 93 -9.98 -2.22 6.97
C ASN A 93 -9.38 -3.65 6.98
N SER A 94 -8.07 -3.78 6.73
CA SER A 94 -7.38 -5.08 6.73
C SER A 94 -7.30 -5.71 8.11
N LEU A 95 -7.01 -4.91 9.14
CA LEU A 95 -7.01 -5.35 10.54
C LEU A 95 -8.40 -5.76 10.99
N TYR A 96 -9.44 -5.02 10.57
CA TYR A 96 -10.84 -5.38 10.81
C TYR A 96 -11.20 -6.73 10.18
N ARG A 97 -10.84 -6.99 8.91
CA ARG A 97 -11.09 -8.29 8.24
C ARG A 97 -10.38 -9.48 8.92
N LEU A 98 -9.39 -9.24 9.79
CA LEU A 98 -8.73 -10.25 10.64
C LEU A 98 -9.24 -10.29 12.09
N GLY A 99 -10.28 -9.53 12.44
CA GLY A 99 -10.78 -9.42 13.82
C GLY A 99 -9.85 -8.66 14.78
N GLN A 100 -8.82 -7.98 14.27
CA GLN A 100 -7.87 -7.18 15.07
C GLN A 100 -8.46 -5.80 15.39
N LEU A 101 -9.58 -5.79 16.13
CA LEU A 101 -10.43 -4.61 16.31
C LEU A 101 -9.71 -3.45 17.01
N LYS A 102 -8.83 -3.74 17.98
CA LYS A 102 -8.08 -2.72 18.74
C LYS A 102 -7.06 -1.99 17.86
N GLU A 103 -6.34 -2.75 17.04
CA GLU A 103 -5.36 -2.25 16.09
C GLU A 103 -6.05 -1.52 14.92
N SER A 104 -7.20 -2.00 14.46
CA SER A 104 -8.05 -1.34 13.46
C SER A 104 -8.51 0.04 13.95
N ILE A 105 -9.00 0.12 15.19
CA ILE A 105 -9.38 1.38 15.86
C ILE A 105 -8.23 2.38 15.92
N GLU A 106 -7.01 1.95 16.29
CA GLU A 106 -5.85 2.87 16.29
C GLU A 106 -5.45 3.27 14.86
N ALA A 107 -5.53 2.38 13.87
CA ALA A 107 -5.26 2.72 12.47
C ALA A 107 -6.20 3.82 11.96
N TYR A 108 -7.52 3.68 12.13
CA TYR A 108 -8.48 4.75 11.79
C TYR A 108 -8.21 6.04 12.58
N LYS A 109 -7.92 5.94 13.89
CA LYS A 109 -7.53 7.11 14.69
C LYS A 109 -6.24 7.77 14.21
N ARG A 110 -5.33 7.07 13.52
CA ARG A 110 -4.14 7.69 12.89
C ARG A 110 -4.52 8.44 11.61
N GLY A 111 -5.35 7.84 10.76
CA GLY A 111 -5.83 8.50 9.54
C GLY A 111 -6.64 9.77 9.85
N LEU A 112 -7.51 9.73 10.88
CA LEU A 112 -8.27 10.90 11.35
C LEU A 112 -7.41 11.98 12.01
N ARG A 113 -6.14 11.70 12.38
CA ARG A 113 -5.16 12.72 12.79
C ARG A 113 -4.49 13.42 11.61
N ILE A 114 -4.54 12.84 10.40
CA ILE A 114 -4.06 13.46 9.16
C ILE A 114 -5.18 14.26 8.49
N GLN A 115 -6.37 13.67 8.41
CA GLN A 115 -7.55 14.29 7.82
C GLN A 115 -8.77 13.98 8.69
N SER A 116 -9.24 14.97 9.44
CA SER A 116 -10.26 14.82 10.48
C SER A 116 -11.71 14.95 10.00
N ASP A 117 -11.95 15.27 8.73
CA ASP A 117 -13.28 15.38 8.14
C ASP A 117 -13.81 14.07 7.53
N ASP A 118 -12.92 13.16 7.10
CA ASP A 118 -13.21 11.85 6.48
C ASP A 118 -14.39 11.11 7.18
N THR A 119 -15.47 10.92 6.43
CA THR A 119 -16.73 10.34 6.90
C THR A 119 -16.69 8.82 7.00
N ASP A 120 -16.04 8.18 6.04
CA ASP A 120 -16.04 6.73 5.88
C ASP A 120 -15.14 6.10 6.95
N MET A 121 -14.03 6.77 7.27
CA MET A 121 -13.15 6.41 8.37
C MET A 121 -13.78 6.61 9.74
N LYS A 122 -14.63 7.63 9.93
CA LYS A 122 -15.44 7.78 11.15
C LYS A 122 -16.48 6.68 11.28
N TYR A 123 -17.22 6.40 10.21
CA TYR A 123 -18.22 5.34 10.18
C TYR A 123 -17.60 3.97 10.49
N ASN A 124 -16.46 3.62 9.86
CA ASN A 124 -15.76 2.37 10.16
C ASN A 124 -15.19 2.33 11.58
N LEU A 125 -14.70 3.46 12.10
CA LEU A 125 -14.24 3.57 13.50
C LEU A 125 -15.40 3.32 14.49
N GLU A 126 -16.54 3.99 14.32
CA GLU A 126 -17.73 3.82 15.16
C GLU A 126 -18.35 2.43 15.04
N PHE A 127 -18.25 1.79 13.87
CA PHE A 127 -18.68 0.41 13.66
C PHE A 127 -17.80 -0.57 14.44
N VAL A 128 -16.47 -0.50 14.26
CA VAL A 128 -15.52 -1.39 14.95
C VAL A 128 -15.48 -1.13 16.46
N GLN A 129 -15.75 0.10 16.91
CA GLN A 129 -15.87 0.41 18.33
C GLN A 129 -17.07 -0.27 19.01
N ARG A 130 -18.20 -0.43 18.32
CA ARG A 130 -19.38 -1.16 18.85
C ARG A 130 -19.08 -2.65 18.99
N GLN A 131 -18.54 -3.27 17.95
CA GLN A 131 -18.14 -4.69 17.98
C GLN A 131 -17.02 -5.04 18.97
N LEU A 132 -16.38 -4.06 19.62
CA LEU A 132 -15.41 -4.26 20.70
C LEU A 132 -16.05 -4.11 22.10
N GLN A 133 -17.33 -3.77 22.17
CA GLN A 133 -18.13 -3.61 23.40
C GLN A 133 -19.19 -4.71 23.56
N ASP A 134 -19.52 -5.42 22.48
CA ASP A 134 -20.37 -6.61 22.42
C ASP A 134 -19.60 -7.91 22.80
#